data_AF-A0A399NTU5-F1
#
_entry.id   AF-A0A399NTU5-F1
#
_cell.length_a   1.000
_cell.length_b   1.000
_cell.length_c   1.000
_cell.angle_alpha   90.00
_cell.angle_beta   90.00
_cell.angle_gamma   90.00
#
_symmetry.space_group_name_H-M   'P 1'
#
loop_
_entity.id
_entity.type
_entity.pdbx_description
1 polymer ?
#
loop_
_entity_poly.entity_id
_entity_poly.type
_entity_poly.pdbx_seq_one_letter_code
_entity_poly.pdbx_strand_id
1 'polypeptide(L)'
;GVVPVASFTATKLRWLRDAEPENAARVAAVALPHDWLTWRLLGHGIGSPDLAALATDRSDASGTAYWSSVTGEYRLDLLERALGRVVGLPRVLGPG
;
A
#
# COMPACT_ATOMS: atom_id res chain seq x y z
N GLY A 1 -11.04 -15.24 -4.00
CA GLY A 1 -9.66 -14.82 -4.36
C GLY A 1 -9.73 -13.80 -5.49
N VAL A 2 -8.69 -13.01 -5.70
CA VAL A 2 -8.59 -12.07 -6.84
C VAL A 2 -7.95 -12.76 -8.05
N VAL A 3 -8.37 -12.40 -9.26
CA VAL A 3 -7.72 -12.88 -10.50
C VAL A 3 -6.52 -11.96 -10.78
N PRO A 4 -5.27 -12.46 -10.81
CA PRO A 4 -4.09 -11.63 -11.01
C PRO A 4 -4.11 -10.90 -12.35
N VAL A 5 -4.03 -9.57 -12.30
CA VAL A 5 -3.87 -8.70 -13.46
C VAL A 5 -2.71 -7.74 -13.25
N ALA A 6 -2.11 -7.27 -14.35
CA ALA A 6 -0.96 -6.36 -14.31
C ALA A 6 -1.26 -5.03 -13.61
N SER A 7 -2.54 -4.63 -13.51
CA SER A 7 -2.96 -3.37 -12.91
C SER A 7 -2.89 -3.34 -11.38
N PHE A 8 -2.67 -4.47 -10.70
CA PHE A 8 -2.56 -4.50 -9.24
C PHE A 8 -1.35 -3.71 -8.72
N THR A 9 -1.39 -3.33 -7.44
CA THR A 9 -0.26 -2.63 -6.80
C THR A 9 0.94 -3.57 -6.64
N ALA A 10 0.70 -4.83 -6.26
CA ALA A 10 1.76 -5.83 -6.08
C ALA A 10 2.67 -6.01 -7.31
N THR A 11 2.12 -5.94 -8.54
CA THR A 11 2.92 -6.08 -9.78
C THR A 11 3.85 -4.88 -9.98
N LYS A 12 3.41 -3.67 -9.65
CA LYS A 12 4.24 -2.44 -9.70
C LYS A 12 5.34 -2.48 -8.65
N LEU A 13 5.04 -2.94 -7.43
CA LEU A 13 6.04 -3.11 -6.38
C LEU A 13 7.09 -4.15 -6.76
N ARG A 14 6.64 -5.24 -7.39
CA ARG A 14 7.55 -6.27 -7.92
C ARG A 14 8.46 -5.72 -9.01
N TRP A 15 7.91 -4.94 -9.93
CA TRP A 15 8.72 -4.24 -10.93
C TRP A 15 9.72 -3.28 -10.28
N LEU A 16 9.28 -2.45 -9.33
CA LEU A 16 10.15 -1.48 -8.63
C LEU A 16 11.32 -2.19 -7.94
N ARG A 17 11.05 -3.31 -7.27
CA ARG A 17 12.10 -4.12 -6.62
C ARG A 17 13.11 -4.68 -7.62
N ASP A 18 12.64 -5.23 -8.73
CA ASP A 18 13.49 -5.92 -9.70
C ASP A 18 14.25 -4.93 -10.61
N ALA A 19 13.63 -3.81 -10.99
CA ALA A 19 14.18 -2.82 -11.92
C ALA A 19 14.92 -1.66 -11.23
N GLU A 20 14.48 -1.26 -10.03
CA GLU A 20 15.03 -0.11 -9.30
C GLU A 20 15.25 -0.45 -7.81
N PRO A 21 16.15 -1.40 -7.49
CA PRO A 21 16.32 -1.92 -6.13
C PRO A 21 16.71 -0.83 -5.11
N GLU A 22 17.47 0.19 -5.53
CA GLU A 22 17.83 1.32 -4.69
C GLU A 22 16.61 2.18 -4.31
N ASN A 23 15.67 2.37 -5.22
CA ASN A 23 14.43 3.10 -4.95
C ASN A 23 13.48 2.25 -4.09
N ALA A 24 13.37 0.94 -4.38
CA ALA A 24 12.63 0.00 -3.53
C ALA A 24 13.13 0.02 -2.07
N ALA A 25 14.45 0.11 -1.86
CA ALA A 25 15.06 0.21 -0.54
C ALA A 25 14.73 1.52 0.21
N ARG A 26 14.26 2.55 -0.49
CA ARG A 26 13.88 3.85 0.10
C ARG A 26 12.40 3.98 0.42
N VAL A 27 11.57 3.01 0.04
CA VAL A 27 10.12 3.05 0.26
C VAL A 27 9.80 2.98 1.75
N ALA A 28 9.22 4.05 2.29
CA ALA A 28 8.76 4.11 3.68
C ALA A 28 7.33 3.57 3.86
N ALA A 29 6.45 3.84 2.89
CA ALA A 29 5.08 3.37 2.86
C ALA A 29 4.57 3.22 1.43
N VAL A 30 3.56 2.37 1.22
CA VAL A 30 2.85 2.22 -0.06
C VAL A 30 1.40 2.64 0.15
N ALA A 31 0.99 3.68 -0.57
CA ALA A 31 -0.35 4.24 -0.52
C ALA A 31 -0.89 4.41 -1.95
N LEU A 32 -2.20 4.35 -2.12
CA LEU A 32 -2.84 4.68 -3.39
C LEU A 32 -2.89 6.20 -3.59
N PRO A 33 -3.08 6.68 -4.83
CA PRO A 33 -3.08 8.13 -5.10
C PRO A 33 -4.07 8.93 -4.24
N HIS A 34 -5.27 8.39 -3.99
CA HIS A 34 -6.28 9.05 -3.16
C HIS A 34 -5.93 9.03 -1.66
N ASP A 35 -5.30 7.95 -1.17
CA ASP A 35 -4.81 7.85 0.22
C ASP A 35 -3.78 8.96 0.48
N TRP A 36 -2.83 9.12 -0.44
CA TRP A 36 -1.81 10.16 -0.37
C TRP A 36 -2.41 11.56 -0.46
N LEU A 37 -3.36 11.78 -1.38
CA LEU A 37 -4.02 13.09 -1.52
C LEU A 37 -4.78 13.47 -0.24
N THR A 38 -5.56 12.55 0.31
CA THR A 38 -6.28 12.74 1.59
C THR A 38 -5.31 13.08 2.71
N TRP A 39 -4.22 12.32 2.82
CA TRP A 39 -3.16 12.55 3.81
C TRP A 39 -2.51 13.92 3.69
N ARG A 40 -2.25 14.39 2.47
CA ARG A 40 -1.74 15.76 2.22
C ARG A 40 -2.75 16.82 2.60
N LEU A 41 -4.02 16.64 2.26
CA LEU A 41 -5.11 17.58 2.59
C LEU A 41 -5.34 17.69 4.10
N LEU A 42 -5.08 16.63 4.85
CA LEU A 42 -5.09 16.61 6.32
C LEU A 42 -3.85 17.28 6.95
N GLY A 43 -2.95 17.84 6.14
CA GLY A 43 -1.80 18.61 6.59
C GLY A 43 -0.52 17.80 6.82
N HIS A 44 -0.51 16.52 6.46
CA HIS A 44 0.68 15.68 6.60
C HIS A 44 1.65 15.84 5.43
N GLY A 45 2.94 15.56 5.65
CA GLY A 45 4.01 15.56 4.65
C GLY A 45 5.29 16.22 5.09
N ILE A 46 5.93 17.00 4.21
CA ILE A 46 7.22 17.63 4.54
C ILE A 46 7.02 18.54 5.76
N GLY A 47 7.72 18.23 6.85
CA GLY A 47 7.59 18.90 8.15
C GLY A 47 6.65 18.21 9.16
N SER A 48 5.74 17.34 8.71
CA SER A 48 4.85 16.53 9.57
C SER A 48 4.46 15.19 8.89
N PRO A 49 5.41 14.26 8.68
CA PRO A 49 5.17 13.06 7.89
C PRO A 49 4.61 11.90 8.74
N ASP A 50 3.41 12.07 9.30
CA ASP A 50 2.75 10.99 10.06
C ASP A 50 2.19 9.92 9.11
N LEU A 51 3.00 8.94 8.72
CA LEU A 51 2.59 7.85 7.85
C LEU A 51 1.47 6.98 8.44
N ALA A 52 1.29 6.97 9.77
CA ALA A 52 0.21 6.21 10.40
C ALA A 52 -1.18 6.84 10.17
N ALA A 53 -1.22 8.11 9.76
CA ALA A 53 -2.45 8.80 9.37
C ALA A 53 -2.95 8.44 7.96
N LEU A 54 -2.16 7.71 7.16
CA LEU A 54 -2.65 7.17 5.89
C LEU A 54 -3.84 6.25 6.16
N ALA A 55 -4.90 6.41 5.36
CA ALA A 55 -6.08 5.56 5.43
C ALA A 55 -6.59 5.27 4.03
N THR A 56 -7.19 4.09 3.86
CA THR A 56 -7.80 3.60 2.62
C THR A 56 -9.10 2.88 2.96
N ASP A 57 -10.00 2.70 1.99
CA ASP A 57 -11.17 1.86 2.17
C ASP A 57 -10.91 0.41 1.70
N ARG A 58 -11.85 -0.49 2.02
CA ARG A 58 -11.72 -1.93 1.73
C ARG A 58 -11.77 -2.26 0.24
N SER A 59 -12.55 -1.50 -0.53
CA SER A 59 -12.67 -1.68 -1.99
C SER A 59 -11.32 -1.40 -2.63
N ASP A 60 -10.72 -0.27 -2.30
CA ASP A 60 -9.41 0.13 -2.82
C ASP A 60 -8.27 -0.78 -2.31
N ALA A 61 -8.28 -1.16 -1.04
CA ALA A 61 -7.33 -2.15 -0.49
C ALA A 61 -7.39 -3.49 -1.24
N SER A 62 -8.58 -3.94 -1.66
CA SER A 62 -8.75 -5.21 -2.38
C SER A 62 -8.04 -5.23 -3.74
N GLY A 63 -7.83 -4.07 -4.37
CA GLY A 63 -7.10 -3.91 -5.64
C GLY A 63 -5.57 -3.98 -5.51
N THR A 64 -5.05 -4.11 -4.29
CA THR A 64 -3.59 -4.14 -4.06
C THR A 64 -2.95 -5.51 -4.30
N ALA A 65 -3.75 -6.58 -4.25
CA ALA A 65 -3.34 -7.99 -4.24
C ALA A 65 -2.56 -8.47 -3.01
N TYR A 66 -2.51 -7.68 -1.94
CA TYR A 66 -1.98 -8.09 -0.62
C TYR A 66 -2.94 -7.73 0.53
N TRP A 67 -4.25 -7.71 0.25
CA TRP A 67 -5.32 -7.58 1.24
C TRP A 67 -6.26 -8.79 1.18
N SER A 68 -6.66 -9.30 2.34
CA SER A 68 -7.61 -10.41 2.45
C SER A 68 -8.99 -9.88 2.82
N SER A 69 -9.94 -9.94 1.88
CA SER A 69 -11.34 -9.59 2.15
C SER A 69 -12.05 -10.57 3.09
N VAL A 70 -11.48 -11.77 3.30
CA VAL A 70 -12.03 -12.79 4.20
C VAL A 70 -11.69 -12.48 5.65
N THR A 71 -10.43 -12.10 5.91
CA THR A 71 -9.96 -11.79 7.29
C THR A 71 -10.05 -10.32 7.62
N GLY A 72 -10.14 -9.44 6.62
CA GLY A 72 -10.07 -7.99 6.84
C GLY A 72 -8.68 -7.54 7.26
N GLU A 73 -7.64 -8.20 6.76
CA GLU A 73 -6.25 -7.95 7.14
C GLU A 73 -5.31 -7.92 5.92
N TYR A 74 -4.19 -7.21 6.07
CA TYR A 74 -3.13 -7.23 5.08
C TYR A 74 -2.39 -8.57 5.11
N ARG A 75 -2.11 -9.09 3.91
CA ARG A 75 -1.24 -10.24 3.68
C ARG A 75 0.19 -9.75 3.53
N LEU A 76 0.85 -9.52 4.67
CA LEU A 76 2.22 -8.99 4.72
C LEU A 76 3.23 -9.91 4.02
N ASP A 77 2.97 -11.21 4.00
CA ASP A 77 3.75 -12.19 3.24
C ASP A 77 3.70 -11.92 1.72
N LEU A 78 2.55 -11.49 1.19
CA LEU A 78 2.40 -11.13 -0.21
C LEU A 78 3.04 -9.78 -0.52
N LEU A 79 2.97 -8.81 0.41
CA LEU A 79 3.69 -7.55 0.30
C LEU A 79 5.20 -7.78 0.27
N GLU A 80 5.74 -8.56 1.21
CA GLU A 80 7.16 -8.89 1.27
C GLU A 80 7.60 -9.63 0.01
N ARG A 81 6.77 -10.54 -0.52
CA ARG A 81 7.07 -11.22 -1.78
C ARG A 81 7.08 -10.27 -2.99
N ALA A 82 6.32 -9.17 -2.94
CA ALA A 82 6.27 -8.15 -3.99
C ALA A 82 7.45 -7.15 -3.87
N LEU A 83 7.66 -6.53 -2.71
CA LEU A 83 8.63 -5.45 -2.51
C LEU A 83 9.98 -5.92 -1.94
N GLY A 84 10.06 -7.14 -1.39
CA GLY A 84 11.23 -7.69 -0.71
C GLY A 84 11.34 -7.31 0.78
N ARG A 85 10.35 -6.59 1.31
CA ARG A 85 10.27 -6.13 2.70
C ARG A 85 8.85 -5.66 3.03
N VAL A 86 8.52 -5.63 4.31
CA VAL A 86 7.31 -4.99 4.81
C VAL A 86 7.57 -3.49 5.04
N VAL A 87 6.62 -2.65 4.63
CA VAL A 87 6.65 -1.18 4.75
C VAL A 87 5.32 -0.68 5.31
N GLY A 88 5.23 0.62 5.63
CA GLY A 88 3.98 1.22 6.09
C GLY A 88 2.85 1.05 5.07
N LEU A 89 1.65 0.77 5.57
CA LEU A 89 0.43 0.66 4.78
C LEU A 89 -0.66 1.55 5.39
N PRO A 90 -1.57 2.11 4.57
CA PRO A 90 -2.73 2.83 5.07
C PRO A 90 -3.56 1.96 6.02
N ARG A 91 -4.13 2.57 7.06
CA ARG A 91 -5.15 1.89 7.89
C ARG A 91 -6.41 1.70 7.06
N VAL A 92 -6.88 0.45 6.95
CA VAL A 92 -8.16 0.18 6.27
C VAL A 92 -9.32 0.58 7.18
N LEU A 93 -10.18 1.47 6.70
CA LEU A 93 -11.31 1.98 7.47
C LEU A 93 -12.43 0.92 7.63
N GLY A 94 -13.13 1.00 8.77
CA GLY A 94 -14.36 0.24 9.01
C GLY A 94 -15.56 0.84 8.25
N PRO A 95 -16.69 0.12 8.18
CA PRO A 95 -17.93 0.68 7.66
C PRO A 95 -18.37 1.86 8.53
N GLY A 96 -18.93 2.89 7.89
CA GLY A 96 -19.58 4.03 8.53
C GLY A 96 -21.09 3.85 8.62
#